data_AF-A0A3P3U0W3-F1
#
_entry.id   AF-A0A3P3U0W3-F1
#
_cell.length_a   1.000
_cell.length_b   1.000
_cell.length_c   1.000
_cell.angle_alpha   90.00
_cell.angle_beta   90.00
_cell.angle_gamma   90.00
#
_symmetry.space_group_name_H-M   'P 1'
#
loop_
_entity.id
_entity.type
_entity.pdbx_description
1 polymer ?
#
loop_
_entity_poly.entity_id
_entity_poly.type
_entity_poly.pdbx_seq_one_letter_code
_entity_poly.pdbx_strand_id
1 'polypeptide(L)'
;MPFPLWFLDAIEQRLDQVSARIERNPDVRKLRAEERAAFDAMFSGKDKTKLPEFMDWEDKHHFRRALENERLYMQGMIDGVQLAIALLNDSLFFSEKPETTSNTSNTDAD
;
A
#
# COMPACT_ATOMS: atom_id res chain seq x y z
N MET A 1 23.50 2.81 1.90
CA MET A 1 23.32 1.38 1.60
C MET A 1 22.02 1.24 0.82
N PRO A 2 22.01 0.61 -0.37
CA PRO A 2 20.76 0.30 -1.06
C PRO A 2 19.93 -0.70 -0.23
N PHE A 3 18.61 -0.66 -0.37
CA PHE A 3 17.75 -1.66 0.26
C PHE A 3 18.00 -3.05 -0.35
N PRO A 4 17.87 -4.14 0.43
CA PRO A 4 17.95 -5.50 -0.11
C PRO A 4 16.89 -5.75 -1.18
N LEU A 5 17.22 -6.53 -2.21
CA LEU A 5 16.28 -6.85 -3.30
C LEU A 5 15.00 -7.51 -2.79
N TRP A 6 15.12 -8.48 -1.87
CA TRP A 6 13.95 -9.15 -1.28
C TRP A 6 12.97 -8.17 -0.61
N PHE A 7 13.49 -7.06 -0.06
CA PHE A 7 12.67 -6.05 0.60
C PHE A 7 11.93 -5.21 -0.44
N LEU A 8 12.61 -4.82 -1.51
CA LEU A 8 11.97 -4.10 -2.62
C LEU A 8 10.87 -4.94 -3.27
N ASP A 9 11.14 -6.21 -3.54
CA ASP A 9 10.17 -7.15 -4.11
C ASP A 9 8.94 -7.32 -3.21
N ALA A 10 9.14 -7.40 -1.88
CA ALA A 10 8.05 -7.51 -0.93
C ALA A 10 7.17 -6.24 -0.89
N ILE A 11 7.78 -5.06 -0.99
CA ILE A 11 7.04 -3.79 -1.06
C ILE A 11 6.26 -3.68 -2.38
N GLU A 12 6.86 -4.08 -3.50
CA GLU A 12 6.19 -4.08 -4.80
C GLU A 12 4.99 -5.02 -4.82
N GLN A 13 5.15 -6.27 -4.34
CA GLN A 13 4.04 -7.22 -4.21
C GLN A 13 2.92 -6.68 -3.33
N ARG A 14 3.27 -5.98 -2.24
CA ARG A 14 2.26 -5.37 -1.37
C ARG A 14 1.49 -4.28 -2.11
N LEU A 15 2.19 -3.43 -2.85
CA LEU A 15 1.58 -2.35 -3.63
C LEU A 15 0.64 -2.89 -4.71
N ASP A 16 1.02 -3.97 -5.40
CA ASP A 16 0.18 -4.63 -6.40
C ASP A 16 -1.11 -5.19 -5.79
N GLN A 17 -0.99 -5.88 -4.66
CA GLN A 17 -2.14 -6.44 -3.95
C GLN A 17 -3.11 -5.36 -3.47
N VAL A 18 -2.58 -4.27 -2.91
CA VAL A 18 -3.39 -3.14 -2.44
C VAL A 18 -4.08 -2.46 -3.62
N SER A 19 -3.35 -2.23 -4.71
CA SER A 19 -3.89 -1.64 -5.93
C SER A 19 -5.05 -2.49 -6.46
N ALA A 20 -4.84 -3.80 -6.66
CA ALA A 20 -5.89 -4.71 -7.12
C ALA A 20 -7.12 -4.75 -6.19
N ARG A 21 -6.94 -4.59 -4.88
CA ARG A 21 -8.05 -4.52 -3.92
C ARG A 21 -8.82 -3.20 -4.05
N ILE A 22 -8.13 -2.08 -4.23
CA ILE A 22 -8.75 -0.77 -4.47
C ILE A 22 -9.56 -0.80 -5.76
N GLU A 23 -9.04 -1.43 -6.82
CA GLU A 23 -9.76 -1.57 -8.09
C GLU A 23 -11.08 -2.34 -7.99
N ARG A 24 -11.12 -3.36 -7.12
CA ARG A 24 -12.32 -4.18 -6.89
C ARG A 24 -13.33 -3.52 -5.96
N ASN A 25 -12.96 -2.41 -5.31
CA ASN A 25 -13.83 -1.76 -4.35
C ASN A 25 -15.09 -1.19 -5.05
N PRO A 26 -16.30 -1.42 -4.50
CA PRO A 26 -17.56 -1.03 -5.14
C PRO A 26 -17.67 0.48 -5.37
N ASP A 27 -17.18 1.32 -4.47
CA ASP A 27 -17.25 2.78 -4.60
C ASP A 27 -16.37 3.26 -5.76
N VAL A 28 -15.14 2.74 -5.85
CA VAL A 28 -14.20 3.07 -6.92
C VAL A 28 -14.71 2.55 -8.26
N ARG A 29 -15.32 1.35 -8.29
CA ARG A 29 -15.95 0.81 -9.50
C ARG A 29 -17.11 1.67 -9.97
N LYS A 30 -17.94 2.18 -9.05
CA LYS A 30 -19.05 3.09 -9.38
C LYS A 30 -18.52 4.38 -9.99
N LEU A 31 -17.52 5.01 -9.38
CA LEU A 31 -16.90 6.24 -9.90
C LEU A 31 -16.25 6.03 -11.28
N ARG A 32 -15.58 4.89 -11.50
CA ARG A 32 -15.05 4.53 -12.82
C ARG A 32 -16.13 4.33 -13.89
N ALA A 33 -17.32 3.87 -13.50
CA ALA A 33 -18.43 3.72 -14.43
C ALA A 33 -19.01 5.10 -14.79
N GLU A 34 -19.12 6.00 -13.81
CA GLU A 34 -19.58 7.38 -14.00
C GLU A 34 -18.61 8.19 -14.87
N GLU A 35 -17.30 8.09 -14.62
CA GLU A 35 -16.25 8.68 -15.45
C GLU A 35 -16.30 8.15 -16.88
N ARG A 36 -16.45 6.83 -17.06
CA ARG A 36 -16.57 6.22 -18.40
C ARG A 36 -17.82 6.70 -19.13
N ALA A 37 -18.95 6.78 -18.44
CA ALA A 37 -20.18 7.31 -19.04
C ALA A 37 -20.02 8.78 -19.47
N ALA A 38 -19.34 9.61 -18.67
CA ALA A 38 -19.04 11.00 -19.02
C ALA A 38 -18.08 11.09 -20.22
N PHE A 39 -17.07 10.22 -20.27
CA PHE A 39 -16.16 10.11 -21.41
C PHE A 39 -16.90 9.72 -22.70
N ASP A 40 -17.74 8.69 -22.65
CA ASP A 40 -18.53 8.25 -23.81
C ASP A 40 -19.50 9.35 -24.28
N ALA A 41 -20.08 10.11 -23.35
CA ALA A 41 -20.95 11.24 -23.66
C ALA A 41 -20.22 12.35 -24.44
N MET A 42 -18.93 12.59 -24.14
CA MET A 42 -18.09 13.57 -24.84
C MET A 42 -17.95 13.27 -26.34
N PHE A 43 -17.95 11.99 -26.74
CA PHE A 43 -17.75 11.56 -28.13
C PHE A 43 -19.04 11.06 -28.83
N SER A 44 -20.18 11.10 -28.15
CA SER A 44 -21.48 10.62 -28.69
C SER A 44 -22.05 11.45 -29.85
N GLY A 45 -21.41 12.56 -30.24
CA GLY A 45 -21.84 13.42 -31.34
C GLY A 45 -20.70 13.90 -32.25
N LYS A 46 -21.03 14.35 -33.47
CA LYS A 46 -20.09 14.86 -34.49
C LYS A 46 -19.36 16.16 -34.09
N ASP A 47 -19.72 16.76 -32.96
CA ASP A 47 -19.25 18.09 -32.56
C ASP A 47 -18.23 17.97 -31.41
N LYS A 48 -16.96 18.24 -31.73
CA LYS A 48 -15.82 18.17 -30.80
C LYS A 48 -15.74 19.37 -29.85
N THR A 49 -16.75 20.24 -29.85
CA THR A 49 -16.79 21.54 -29.14
C THR A 49 -17.57 21.48 -27.81
N LYS A 50 -17.91 20.29 -27.35
CA LYS A 50 -18.66 20.00 -26.12
C LYS A 50 -17.85 20.28 -24.84
N LEU A 51 -17.65 21.57 -24.56
CA LEU A 51 -16.97 22.06 -23.35
C LEU A 51 -17.67 21.63 -22.04
N PRO A 52 -19.01 21.59 -21.92
CA PRO A 52 -19.67 21.15 -20.70
C PRO A 52 -19.44 19.66 -20.38
N GLU A 53 -19.51 18.79 -21.38
CA GLU A 53 -19.25 17.35 -21.21
C GLU A 53 -17.78 17.07 -20.88
N PHE A 54 -16.85 17.89 -21.39
CA PHE A 54 -15.46 17.84 -20.99
C PHE A 54 -15.26 18.19 -19.51
N MET A 55 -15.89 19.27 -19.03
CA MET A 55 -15.79 19.68 -17.62
C MET A 55 -16.35 18.61 -16.67
N ASP A 56 -17.50 18.00 -17.02
CA ASP A 56 -18.09 16.92 -16.20
C ASP A 56 -17.20 15.67 -16.17
N TRP A 57 -16.56 15.32 -17.30
CA TRP A 57 -15.58 14.24 -17.31
C TRP A 57 -14.33 14.57 -16.50
N GLU A 58 -13.80 15.79 -16.61
CA GLU A 58 -12.61 16.25 -15.90
C GLU A 58 -12.83 16.20 -14.39
N ASP A 59 -13.97 16.71 -13.89
CA ASP A 59 -14.34 16.65 -12.48
C ASP A 59 -14.41 15.20 -11.97
N LYS A 60 -15.07 14.30 -12.71
CA LYS A 60 -15.18 12.88 -12.36
C LYS A 60 -13.83 12.17 -12.39
N HIS A 61 -12.98 12.48 -13.37
CA HIS A 61 -11.63 11.94 -13.49
C HIS A 61 -10.77 12.33 -12.28
N HIS A 62 -10.75 13.61 -11.93
CA HIS A 62 -9.98 14.12 -10.80
C HIS A 62 -10.49 13.57 -9.48
N PHE A 63 -11.81 13.56 -9.26
CA PHE A 63 -12.40 13.04 -8.04
C PHE A 63 -12.08 11.56 -7.83
N ARG A 64 -12.24 10.73 -8.88
CA ARG A 64 -11.88 9.31 -8.81
C ARG A 64 -10.40 9.14 -8.45
N ARG A 65 -9.51 9.86 -9.14
CA ARG A 65 -8.07 9.74 -8.94
C ARG A 65 -7.64 10.20 -7.54
N ALA A 66 -8.25 11.26 -7.01
CA ALA A 66 -8.04 11.71 -5.65
C ALA A 66 -8.41 10.62 -4.62
N LEU A 67 -9.57 9.99 -4.79
CA LEU A 67 -10.02 8.92 -3.89
C LEU A 67 -9.13 7.67 -3.94
N GLU A 68 -8.68 7.27 -5.13
CA GLU A 68 -7.74 6.15 -5.29
C GLU A 68 -6.40 6.45 -4.59
N ASN A 69 -5.86 7.66 -4.77
CA ASN A 69 -4.62 8.10 -4.13
C ASN A 69 -4.74 8.16 -2.61
N GLU A 70 -5.85 8.68 -2.08
CA GLU A 70 -6.08 8.73 -0.63
C GLU A 70 -6.10 7.34 -0.01
N ARG A 71 -6.76 6.37 -0.67
CA ARG A 71 -6.80 4.98 -0.21
C ARG A 71 -5.43 4.32 -0.24
N LEU A 72 -4.64 4.57 -1.28
CA LEU A 72 -3.25 4.10 -1.35
C LEU A 72 -2.40 4.71 -0.24
N TYR A 73 -2.53 6.01 0.01
CA TYR A 73 -1.79 6.70 1.06
C TYR A 73 -2.13 6.14 2.45
N MET A 74 -3.42 6.00 2.77
CA MET A 74 -3.87 5.46 4.05
C MET A 74 -3.39 4.02 4.26
N GLN A 75 -3.46 3.18 3.23
CA GLN A 75 -2.96 1.80 3.33
C GLN A 75 -1.44 1.78 3.51
N GLY A 76 -0.69 2.60 2.76
CA GLY A 76 0.76 2.72 2.91
C GLY A 76 1.18 3.18 4.31
N MET A 77 0.43 4.11 4.92
CA MET A 77 0.65 4.54 6.30
C MET A 77 0.45 3.39 7.30
N ILE A 78 -0.63 2.61 7.16
CA ILE A 78 -0.89 1.44 8.01
C ILE A 78 0.24 0.42 7.88
N ASP A 79 0.68 0.17 6.65
CA ASP A 79 1.72 -0.82 6.34
C ASP A 79 3.08 -0.39 6.90
N GLY A 80 3.40 0.90 6.80
CA GLY A 80 4.60 1.48 7.38
C GLY A 80 4.62 1.37 8.92
N VAL A 81 3.49 1.65 9.59
CA VAL A 81 3.38 1.48 11.05
C VAL A 81 3.53 0.01 11.44
N GLN A 82 2.89 -0.91 10.73
CA GLN A 82 3.03 -2.35 10.99
C GLN A 82 4.47 -2.84 10.82
N LEU A 83 5.15 -2.37 9.76
CA LEU A 83 6.56 -2.68 9.52
C LEU A 83 7.45 -2.13 10.65
N ALA A 84 7.23 -0.89 11.07
CA ALA A 84 7.98 -0.30 12.18
C ALA A 84 7.79 -1.10 13.48
N ILE A 85 6.56 -1.49 13.82
CA ILE A 85 6.26 -2.31 15.00
C ILE A 85 6.98 -3.67 14.90
N ALA A 86 6.93 -4.34 13.75
CA ALA A 86 7.59 -5.63 13.57
C ALA A 86 9.11 -5.53 13.78
N LEU A 87 9.75 -4.52 13.18
CA LEU A 87 11.19 -4.29 13.32
C LEU A 87 11.59 -3.93 14.77
N LEU A 88 10.78 -3.11 15.46
CA LEU A 88 11.01 -2.78 16.86
C LEU A 88 10.88 -4.01 17.77
N ASN A 89 9.85 -4.84 17.55
CA ASN A 89 9.66 -6.07 18.32
C ASN A 89 10.82 -7.05 18.12
N ASP A 90 11.27 -7.27 16.88
CA ASP A 90 12.43 -8.13 16.61
C ASP A 90 13.70 -7.59 17.29
N SER A 91 13.91 -6.27 17.31
CA SER A 91 15.08 -5.67 17.97
C SER A 91 15.11 -5.93 19.49
N LEU A 92 13.95 -6.07 20.13
CA LEU A 92 13.85 -6.39 21.55
C LEU A 92 14.24 -7.86 21.84
N PHE A 93 13.96 -8.79 20.92
CA PHE A 93 14.31 -10.21 21.07
C PHE A 93 15.80 -10.52 20.84
N PHE A 94 16.54 -9.67 20.12
CA PHE A 94 17.99 -9.84 19.96
C PHE A 94 18.81 -9.31 21.15
N SER A 95 18.18 -8.61 22.11
CA SER A 95 18.87 -8.05 23.28
C SER A 95 19.04 -9.04 24.44
N GLU A 96 18.46 -10.23 24.38
CA GLU A 96 18.53 -11.21 25.46
C GLU A 96 19.28 -12.46 24.99
N LYS A 97 20.61 -12.39 25.01
CA LYS A 97 21.47 -13.58 24.93
C LYS A 97 21.93 -13.91 26.34
N PRO A 98 21.44 -14.97 27.01
CA PRO A 98 22.01 -15.39 28.28
C PRO A 98 23.43 -15.91 28.05
N GLU A 99 24.41 -15.29 28.70
CA GLU A 99 25.77 -15.78 28.79
C GLU A 99 25.76 -17.19 29.39
N THR A 100 26.10 -18.17 28.57
CA THR A 100 26.43 -19.52 29.04
C THR A 100 27.82 -19.45 29.64
N THR A 101 27.92 -19.34 30.97
CA THR A 101 29.14 -19.74 31.69
C THR A 101 28.93 -21.13 32.27
N SER A 102 29.23 -22.13 31.45
CA SER A 102 29.69 -23.43 31.94
C SER A 102 31.05 -23.22 32.59
N ASN A 103 31.17 -23.52 33.89
CA ASN A 103 32.44 -23.97 34.47
C ASN A 103 32.13 -25.04 35.53
N THR A 104 32.44 -26.27 35.15
CA THR A 104 32.60 -27.44 36.01
C THR A 104 33.79 -27.23 36.94
N SER A 105 33.60 -27.51 38.24
CA SER A 105 34.67 -28.05 39.07
C SER A 105 34.06 -29.00 40.09
N ASN A 106 34.14 -30.29 39.77
CA ASN A 106 34.12 -31.37 40.75
C ASN A 106 35.23 -31.13 41.78
N THR A 107 34.93 -31.33 43.06
CA THR A 107 35.91 -31.88 44.00
C THR A 107 35.15 -32.67 45.07
N ASP A 108 35.06 -33.98 44.84
CA ASP A 108 34.94 -34.96 45.91
C ASP A 108 36.26 -35.00 46.69
N ALA A 109 36.22 -34.95 48.02
CA ALA A 109 37.08 -35.73 48.93
C ALA A 109 36.79 -35.39 50.41
N ASP A 110 36.43 -36.44 51.15
CA ASP A 110 36.46 -36.70 52.60
C ASP A 110 35.55 -35.93 53.59
#